data_AF-A0A9E6WBA5-F1
#
_entry.id   AF-A0A9E6WBA5-F1
#
_cell.length_a   1.000
_cell.length_b   1.000
_cell.length_c   1.000
_cell.angle_alpha   90.00
_cell.angle_beta   90.00
_cell.angle_gamma   90.00
#
_symmetry.space_group_name_H-M   'P 1'
#
loop_
_entity.id
_entity.type
_entity.pdbx_description
1 polymer ?
#
loop_
_entity_poly.entity_id
_entity_poly.type
_entity_poly.pdbx_seq_one_letter_code
_entity_poly.pdbx_strand_id
1 'polypeptide(L)' 'LLVTPQLTGPVYLTQPKALYLYADPDLEALSAGRKILLRCGPENAAQIKTLLHEYRKLLAGS' A
#
# COMPACT_ATOMS: atom_id res chain seq x y z
N LEU A 1 -4.59 -5.07 -3.95
CA LEU A 1 -4.69 -3.79 -3.20
C LEU A 1 -5.44 -3.94 -1.88
N LEU A 2 -6.63 -4.54 -1.86
CA LEU A 2 -7.43 -4.71 -0.63
C LEU A 2 -6.69 -5.46 0.50
N VAL A 3 -5.87 -6.45 0.15
CA VAL A 3 -5.03 -7.23 1.09
C VAL A 3 -3.72 -6.54 1.49
N THR A 4 -3.56 -5.23 1.29
CA THR A 4 -2.35 -4.51 1.74
C THR A 4 -2.37 -4.43 3.27
N PRO A 5 -1.30 -4.85 3.98
CA PRO A 5 -1.28 -4.79 5.42
C PRO A 5 -1.35 -3.34 5.91
N GLN A 6 -1.81 -3.15 7.15
CA GLN A 6 -1.62 -1.91 7.87
C GLN A 6 -0.34 -2.05 8.70
N LEU A 7 0.58 -1.10 8.58
CA LEU A 7 1.83 -1.11 9.32
C LEU A 7 1.60 -0.48 10.69
N THR A 8 2.04 -1.16 11.74
CA THR A 8 2.01 -0.67 13.12
C THR A 8 3.45 -0.43 13.56
N GLY A 9 3.89 0.83 13.54
CA GLY A 9 5.24 1.21 13.95
C GLY A 9 6.05 1.90 12.86
N PRO A 10 7.32 2.21 13.15
CA PRO A 10 8.19 2.92 12.22
C PRO A 10 8.48 2.06 10.98
N VAL A 11 8.47 2.70 9.82
CA VAL A 11 8.83 2.09 8.54
C VAL A 11 10.21 2.60 8.14
N TYR A 12 11.16 1.69 8.03
CA TYR A 12 12.54 2.04 7.70
C TYR A 12 12.75 2.03 6.18
N LEU A 13 13.52 3.01 5.70
CA LEU A 13 13.86 3.17 4.30
C LEU A 13 15.37 3.10 4.12
N THR A 14 15.80 2.54 2.99
CA THR A 14 17.18 2.65 2.51
C THR A 14 17.23 3.56 1.29
N GLN A 15 18.34 4.26 1.10
CA GLN A 15 18.57 5.14 -0.04
C GLN A 15 19.88 4.75 -0.74
N PRO A 16 19.89 3.65 -1.51
CA PRO A 16 21.11 3.21 -2.20
C PRO A 16 21.56 4.20 -3.29
N LYS A 17 20.63 4.96 -3.89
CA LYS A 17 20.87 6.02 -4.89
C LYS A 17 19.76 7.08 -4.79
N ALA A 18 19.29 7.66 -5.89
CA ALA A 18 18.23 8.69 -5.89
C ALA A 18 16.84 8.22 -5.41
N LEU A 19 16.65 6.92 -5.14
CA LEU A 19 15.36 6.34 -4.76
C LEU A 19 15.38 5.85 -3.32
N TYR A 20 14.25 6.05 -2.63
CA TYR A 20 13.95 5.40 -1.35
C TYR A 20 13.28 4.05 -1.57
N LEU A 21 13.85 3.01 -0.97
CA LEU A 21 13.31 1.66 -0.93
C LEU A 21 12.90 1.31 0.50
N TYR A 22 11.92 0.43 0.66
CA TYR A 22 11.67 -0.17 1.97
C TYR A 22 12.87 -1.02 2.38
N ALA A 23 13.31 -0.87 3.62
CA ALA A 23 14.38 -1.70 4.17
C ALA A 23 13.93 -3.16 4.37
N ASP A 24 12.63 -3.36 4.62
CA ASP A 24 11.98 -4.67 4.70
C ASP A 24 11.78 -5.23 3.28
N PRO A 25 12.41 -6.37 2.93
CA PRO A 25 12.28 -6.99 1.60
C PRO A 25 10.84 -7.38 1.25
N ASP A 26 10.02 -7.79 2.23
CA ASP A 26 8.65 -8.21 1.99
C ASP A 26 7.78 -6.99 1.63
N LEU A 27 8.04 -5.83 2.22
CA LEU A 27 7.39 -4.57 1.86
C LEU A 27 7.87 -4.05 0.50
N GLU A 28 9.15 -4.21 0.16
CA GLU A 28 9.71 -3.77 -1.12
C GLU A 28 9.22 -4.62 -2.30
N ALA A 29 9.00 -5.92 -2.07
CA ALA A 29 8.48 -6.86 -3.06
C ALA A 29 6.99 -6.64 -3.40
N LEU A 30 6.28 -5.80 -2.64
CA LEU A 30 4.90 -5.47 -2.93
C LEU A 30 4.74 -4.78 -4.28
N SER A 31 3.61 -5.01 -4.94
CA SER A 31 3.27 -4.31 -6.17
C SER A 31 3.23 -2.79 -5.96
N ALA A 32 3.52 -2.01 -7.01
CA ALA A 32 3.61 -0.56 -6.93
C ALA A 32 2.39 0.09 -6.23
N GLY A 33 1.17 -0.34 -6.57
CA GLY A 33 -0.04 0.18 -5.93
C GLY A 33 -0.16 -0.16 -4.44
N ARG A 34 0.33 -1.33 -4.00
CA ARG A 34 0.39 -1.67 -2.56
C ARG A 34 1.44 -0.80 -1.85
N LYS A 35 2.60 -0.55 -2.49
CA LYS A 35 3.62 0.37 -1.95
C LYS A 35 3.10 1.80 -1.82
N ILE A 36 2.31 2.28 -2.78
CA ILE A 36 1.66 3.60 -2.72
C ILE A 36 0.70 3.67 -1.52
N LEU A 37 -0.15 2.66 -1.33
CA LEU A 37 -1.06 2.61 -0.17
C LEU A 37 -0.29 2.72 1.16
N LEU A 38 0.87 2.07 1.28
CA LEU A 38 1.71 2.18 2.47
C LEU A 38 2.29 3.59 2.64
N ARG A 39 2.78 4.23 1.57
CA ARG A 39 3.38 5.58 1.62
C ARG A 39 2.38 6.69 1.95
N CYS A 40 1.12 6.54 1.58
CA CYS A 40 0.08 7.52 1.86
C CYS A 40 -0.36 7.54 3.34
N GLY A 41 0.07 6.56 4.14
CA GLY A 41 -0.30 6.43 5.55
C GLY A 41 -1.64 5.72 5.77
N PRO A 42 -1.92 5.31 7.02
CA PRO A 42 -3.05 4.44 7.35
C PRO A 42 -4.42 5.06 7.06
N GLU A 43 -4.58 6.36 7.31
CA GLU A 43 -5.84 7.09 7.09
C GLU A 43 -6.23 7.12 5.60
N ASN A 44 -5.32 7.59 4.75
CA ASN A 44 -5.53 7.63 3.31
C ASN A 44 -5.67 6.21 2.73
N ALA A 45 -4.88 5.25 3.21
CA ALA A 45 -4.99 3.87 2.77
C ALA A 45 -6.39 3.28 3.08
N ALA A 46 -6.97 3.60 4.23
CA ALA A 46 -8.32 3.18 4.58
C ALA A 46 -9.36 3.78 3.63
N GLN A 47 -9.30 5.08 3.36
CA GLN A 47 -10.19 5.76 2.42
C GLN A 47 -10.11 5.16 1.01
N ILE A 48 -8.89 4.94 0.50
CA ILE A 48 -8.67 4.34 -0.82
C ILE A 48 -9.21 2.89 -0.85
N LYS A 49 -8.99 2.10 0.21
CA LYS A 49 -9.50 0.72 0.29
C LYS A 49 -11.04 0.68 0.29
N THR A 50 -11.71 1.64 0.95
CA THR A 50 -13.17 1.77 0.88
C THR A 50 -13.63 1.99 -0.56
N LEU A 51 -13.03 2.94 -1.28
CA LEU A 51 -13.35 3.17 -2.70
C LEU A 51 -13.10 1.92 -3.56
N LEU A 52 -11.96 1.24 -3.36
CA LEU A 52 -11.63 0.01 -4.08
C LEU A 52 -12.64 -1.12 -3.79
N HIS A 53 -13.19 -1.19 -2.58
CA HIS A 53 -14.24 -2.14 -2.25
C HIS A 53 -15.54 -1.83 -3.00
N GLU A 54 -15.94 -0.56 -3.07
CA GLU A 54 -17.13 -0.15 -3.83
C GLU A 54 -16.97 -0.44 -5.32
N TYR A 55 -15.83 -0.08 -5.92
CA TYR A 55 -15.55 -0.45 -7.31
C TYR A 55 -15.56 -1.95 -7.54
N ARG A 56 -15.00 -2.74 -6.61
CA ARG A 56 -15.02 -4.20 -6.73
C ARG A 56 -16.45 -4.75 -6.72
N LYS A 57 -17.36 -4.22 -5.88
CA LYS A 57 -18.76 -4.62 -5.88
C LYS A 57 -19.44 -4.31 -7.22
N LEU A 58 -19.20 -3.12 -7.77
CA LEU A 58 -19.75 -2.71 -9.07
C LEU A 58 -19.24 -3.58 -10.21
N LEU A 59 -17.97 -3.97 -10.19
CA LEU A 59 -17.34 -4.77 -11.25
C LEU A 59 -17.59 -6.28 -11.10
N ALA A 60 -17.77 -6.79 -9.89
CA ALA A 60 -18.10 -8.19 -9.62
C ALA A 60 -19.61 -8.45 -9.59
N GLY A 61 -20.43 -7.38 -9.67
CA GLY A 61 -21.87 -7.40 -9.88
C GLY A 61 -22.20 -7.27 -11.37
N SER A 62 -21.90 -8.32 -12.12
CA SER A 62 -22.44 -8.69 -13.44
C SER A 62 -22.37 -10.21 -13.53
#